data_AF-A0A356X2H5-F1
#
_entry.id   AF-A0A356X2H5-F1
#
_cell.length_a   1.000
_cell.length_b   1.000
_cell.length_c   1.000
_cell.angle_alpha   90.00
_cell.angle_beta   90.00
_cell.angle_gamma   90.00
#
_symmetry.space_group_name_H-M   'P 1'
#
loop_
_entity.id
_entity.type
_entity.pdbx_description
1 polymer ?
#
loop_
_entity_poly.entity_id
_entity_poly.type
_entity_poly.pdbx_seq_one_letter_code
_entity_poly.pdbx_strand_id
1 'polypeptide(L)'
;RVKPPFPAQKGLWGRPTTINNIETLANVPGVINNGSDWFKSIGPESHPGPVLYGISGHVNRPGVYELPAGMPVMDLINEVAQGIRGGKKLKALIPGGSSTPVLRADQLEGVSMDSDSLREAGSMMGTAGMIVMDEDTDMVDALWRISHFYHHESCGQCTPCREGTGWLEKILLKIKNGEGEIRDLDLLLDLTTQMEGRTICALADAAAWPVRHTINRFRDEFEARCKKSVHAVA
;
A
#
# COMPACT_ATOMS: atom_id res chain seq x y z
N ARG A 1 2.44 -14.62 -15.69
CA ARG A 1 3.27 -15.81 -16.08
C ARG A 1 3.95 -16.35 -14.83
N VAL A 2 4.05 -17.67 -14.69
CA VAL A 2 4.69 -18.30 -13.52
C VAL A 2 6.21 -18.07 -13.57
N LYS A 3 6.81 -17.86 -12.40
CA LYS A 3 8.26 -17.87 -12.19
C LYS A 3 8.59 -19.17 -11.44
N PRO A 4 9.59 -19.96 -11.86
CA PRO A 4 10.47 -19.82 -13.04
C PRO A 4 9.78 -20.13 -14.40
N PRO A 5 10.37 -19.70 -15.54
CA PRO A 5 11.63 -18.96 -15.67
C PRO A 5 11.49 -17.45 -15.40
N PHE A 6 12.52 -16.86 -14.80
CA PHE A 6 12.58 -15.42 -14.57
C PHE A 6 12.75 -14.65 -15.90
N PRO A 7 12.27 -13.40 -15.99
CA PRO A 7 12.40 -12.58 -17.21
C PRO A 7 13.84 -12.45 -17.71
N ALA A 8 14.81 -12.36 -16.80
CA ALA A 8 16.23 -12.30 -17.13
C ALA A 8 16.73 -13.54 -17.90
N GLN A 9 16.05 -14.69 -17.81
CA GLN A 9 16.38 -15.90 -18.56
C GLN A 9 15.55 -16.00 -19.86
N LYS A 10 14.23 -15.84 -19.73
CA LYS A 10 13.29 -15.96 -20.85
C LYS A 10 12.16 -14.93 -20.70
N GLY A 11 12.35 -13.75 -21.24
CA GLY A 11 11.50 -12.57 -21.19
C GLY A 11 10.65 -12.37 -22.44
N LEU A 12 10.72 -11.15 -23.01
CA LEU A 12 10.01 -10.74 -24.21
C LEU A 12 10.47 -11.56 -25.43
N TRP A 13 9.51 -12.10 -26.19
CA TRP A 13 9.78 -12.98 -27.35
C TRP A 13 10.70 -14.18 -27.04
N GLY A 14 10.72 -14.62 -25.77
CA GLY A 14 11.60 -15.70 -25.32
C GLY A 14 13.07 -15.32 -25.20
N ARG A 15 13.44 -14.03 -25.30
CA ARG A 15 14.80 -13.52 -25.11
C ARG A 15 15.01 -13.02 -23.68
N PRO A 16 16.23 -13.03 -23.12
CA PRO A 16 16.55 -12.38 -21.85
C PRO A 16 16.02 -10.95 -21.78
N THR A 17 15.30 -10.60 -20.72
CA THR A 17 14.72 -9.26 -20.55
C THR A 17 14.65 -8.87 -19.08
N THR A 18 15.09 -7.66 -18.75
CA THR A 18 14.92 -7.06 -17.41
C THR A 18 13.89 -5.94 -17.50
N ILE A 19 12.99 -5.89 -16.53
CA ILE A 19 11.93 -4.88 -16.43
C ILE A 19 12.33 -3.95 -15.30
N ASN A 20 12.41 -2.65 -15.59
CA ASN A 20 12.75 -1.62 -14.62
C ASN A 20 11.66 -0.53 -14.62
N ASN A 21 11.44 0.10 -13.47
CA ASN A 21 10.62 1.31 -13.39
C ASN A 21 11.32 2.45 -14.16
N ILE A 22 10.52 3.38 -14.69
CA ILE A 22 11.01 4.57 -15.39
C ILE A 22 11.89 5.41 -14.47
N GLU A 23 11.49 5.61 -13.21
CA GLU A 23 12.28 6.35 -12.22
C GLU A 23 13.67 5.75 -12.01
N THR A 24 13.77 4.41 -11.93
CA THR A 24 15.07 3.72 -11.85
C THR A 24 15.92 4.02 -13.08
N LEU A 25 15.36 3.89 -14.29
CA LEU A 25 16.10 4.13 -15.53
C LEU A 25 16.48 5.60 -15.71
N ALA A 26 15.63 6.53 -15.27
CA ALA A 26 15.86 7.97 -15.35
C ALA A 26 17.03 8.42 -14.46
N ASN A 27 17.26 7.71 -13.35
CA ASN A 27 18.40 7.97 -12.47
C ASN A 27 19.75 7.45 -13.02
N VAL A 28 19.75 6.44 -13.91
CA VAL A 28 20.97 5.80 -14.42
C VAL A 28 21.95 6.79 -15.08
N PRO A 29 21.53 7.69 -15.99
CA PRO A 29 22.44 8.68 -16.57
C PRO A 29 23.12 9.57 -15.53
N GLY A 30 22.38 10.00 -14.50
CA GLY A 30 22.94 10.81 -13.40
C GLY A 30 24.02 10.05 -12.63
N VAL A 31 23.76 8.78 -12.30
CA VAL A 31 24.74 7.90 -11.63
C VAL A 31 25.99 7.68 -12.48
N ILE A 32 25.84 7.46 -13.79
CA ILE A 32 26.98 7.26 -14.70
C ILE A 32 27.83 8.53 -14.81
N ASN A 33 27.19 9.71 -14.91
CA ASN A 33 27.89 10.97 -15.14
C ASN A 33 28.57 11.51 -13.87
N ASN A 34 27.96 11.35 -12.70
CA ASN A 34 28.44 11.93 -11.44
C ASN A 34 29.12 10.92 -10.50
N GLY A 35 29.03 9.61 -10.82
CA GLY A 35 29.54 8.53 -9.99
C GLY A 35 28.57 8.06 -8.91
N SER A 36 28.79 6.87 -8.37
CA SER A 36 27.92 6.29 -7.33
C SER A 36 27.96 7.05 -6.02
N ASP A 37 29.09 7.68 -5.67
CA ASP A 37 29.25 8.42 -4.40
C ASP A 37 28.35 9.66 -4.36
N TRP A 38 28.16 10.32 -5.52
CA TRP A 38 27.19 11.41 -5.65
C TRP A 38 25.77 10.93 -5.33
N PHE A 39 25.33 9.82 -5.94
CA PHE A 39 23.98 9.29 -5.70
C PHE A 39 23.78 8.85 -4.25
N LYS A 40 24.80 8.25 -3.65
CA LYS A 40 24.83 7.84 -2.24
C LYS A 40 24.87 9.00 -1.25
N SER A 41 25.28 10.20 -1.69
CA SER A 41 25.25 11.40 -0.84
C SER A 41 23.84 11.96 -0.62
N ILE A 42 22.84 11.44 -1.32
CA ILE A 42 21.44 11.86 -1.23
C ILE A 42 20.67 10.81 -0.42
N GLY A 43 20.03 11.22 0.67
CA GLY A 43 19.24 10.31 1.52
C GLY A 43 20.10 9.41 2.43
N PRO A 44 19.47 8.43 3.11
CA PRO A 44 20.15 7.52 4.03
C PRO A 44 20.93 6.42 3.30
N GLU A 45 21.92 5.84 3.98
CA GLU A 45 22.74 4.74 3.43
C GLU A 45 21.91 3.49 3.07
N SER A 46 20.84 3.22 3.83
CA SER A 46 19.93 2.10 3.59
C SER A 46 19.09 2.25 2.31
N HIS A 47 18.88 3.48 1.84
CA HIS A 47 18.09 3.79 0.66
C HIS A 47 18.59 5.09 -0.01
N PRO A 48 19.74 5.06 -0.71
CA PRO A 48 20.32 6.25 -1.30
C PRO A 48 19.56 6.71 -2.55
N GLY A 49 19.66 8.00 -2.83
CA GLY A 49 19.15 8.65 -4.03
C GLY A 49 17.93 9.53 -3.81
N PRO A 50 17.53 10.29 -4.83
CA PRO A 50 16.25 10.98 -4.85
C PRO A 50 15.10 9.99 -5.08
N VAL A 51 13.92 10.35 -4.59
CA VAL A 51 12.67 9.63 -4.78
C VAL A 51 11.57 10.62 -5.19
N LEU A 52 10.71 10.19 -6.11
CA LEU A 52 9.48 10.89 -6.47
C LEU A 52 8.36 10.55 -5.47
N TYR A 53 8.13 11.45 -4.52
CA TYR A 53 7.03 11.36 -3.56
C TYR A 53 5.73 11.81 -4.20
N GLY A 54 4.83 10.88 -4.47
CA GLY A 54 3.46 11.18 -4.92
C GLY A 54 2.54 11.39 -3.73
N ILE A 55 2.39 12.63 -3.26
CA ILE A 55 1.56 12.95 -2.10
C ILE A 55 0.13 13.28 -2.53
N SER A 56 -0.83 12.48 -2.05
CA SER A 56 -2.24 12.55 -2.41
C SER A 56 -3.16 12.44 -1.19
N GLY A 57 -4.47 12.54 -1.41
CA GLY A 57 -5.48 12.44 -0.35
C GLY A 57 -5.77 13.79 0.32
N HIS A 58 -5.91 13.80 1.64
CA HIS A 58 -6.41 14.92 2.43
C HIS A 58 -5.31 15.88 2.89
N VAL A 59 -4.51 16.39 1.96
CA VAL A 59 -3.48 17.42 2.20
C VAL A 59 -3.82 18.74 1.50
N ASN A 60 -3.23 19.85 1.93
CA ASN A 60 -3.45 21.18 1.32
C ASN A 60 -2.80 21.31 -0.07
N ARG A 61 -1.66 20.64 -0.30
CA ARG A 61 -0.90 20.74 -1.54
C ARG A 61 -0.49 19.36 -2.08
N PRO A 62 -1.44 18.59 -2.64
CA PRO A 62 -1.12 17.31 -3.29
C PRO A 62 -0.25 17.54 -4.53
N GLY A 63 0.62 16.59 -4.84
CA GLY A 63 1.55 16.71 -5.97
C GLY A 63 2.61 15.61 -6.00
N VAL A 64 3.48 15.66 -7.00
CA VAL A 64 4.66 14.82 -7.10
C VAL A 64 5.89 15.67 -6.84
N TYR A 65 6.72 15.27 -5.89
CA TYR A 65 7.90 16.02 -5.45
C TYR A 65 9.13 15.12 -5.49
N GLU A 66 10.18 15.57 -6.18
CA GLU A 66 11.49 14.91 -6.13
C GLU A 66 12.27 15.42 -4.92
N LEU A 67 12.52 14.54 -3.95
CA LEU A 67 13.21 14.87 -2.70
C LEU A 67 14.19 13.73 -2.34
N PRO A 68 15.14 13.96 -1.42
CA PRO A 68 15.97 12.88 -0.90
C PRO A 68 15.11 11.74 -0.33
N ALA A 69 15.54 10.50 -0.52
CA ALA A 69 14.94 9.37 0.19
C ALA A 69 15.08 9.52 1.72
N GLY A 70 14.24 8.82 2.48
CA GLY A 70 14.33 8.81 3.95
C GLY A 70 13.84 10.08 4.64
N MET A 71 13.18 10.99 3.92
CA MET A 71 12.53 12.15 4.54
C MET A 71 11.53 11.71 5.62
N PRO A 72 11.48 12.38 6.79
CA PRO A 72 10.47 12.09 7.80
C PRO A 72 9.07 12.23 7.23
N VAL A 73 8.19 11.28 7.55
CA VAL A 73 6.81 11.26 7.05
C VAL A 73 6.06 12.55 7.42
N MET A 74 6.27 13.02 8.66
CA MET A 74 5.60 14.21 9.15
C MET A 74 6.08 15.49 8.45
N ASP A 75 7.34 15.56 8.02
CA ASP A 75 7.88 16.72 7.30
C ASP A 75 7.31 16.76 5.87
N LEU A 76 7.19 15.59 5.22
CA LEU A 76 6.51 15.48 3.92
C LEU A 76 5.05 15.95 3.99
N ILE A 77 4.34 15.62 5.06
CA ILE A 77 2.95 16.05 5.24
C ILE A 77 2.86 17.54 5.60
N ASN A 78 3.63 17.99 6.59
CA ASN A 78 3.48 19.33 7.17
C ASN A 78 4.14 20.42 6.31
N GLU A 79 5.35 20.17 5.81
CA GLU A 79 6.14 21.17 5.10
C GLU A 79 5.90 21.10 3.59
N VAL A 80 6.02 19.91 3.00
CA VAL A 80 5.93 19.72 1.54
C VAL A 80 4.47 19.81 1.07
N ALA A 81 3.58 19.02 1.69
CA ALA A 81 2.16 19.01 1.36
C ALA A 81 1.35 20.10 2.07
N GLN A 82 2.01 20.95 2.88
CA GLN A 82 1.45 22.10 3.59
C GLN A 82 0.35 21.74 4.60
N GLY A 83 0.46 20.58 5.23
CA GLY A 83 -0.44 20.10 6.26
C GLY A 83 -1.73 19.46 5.73
N ILE A 84 -2.55 18.99 6.66
CA ILE A 84 -3.83 18.31 6.38
C ILE A 84 -4.87 19.34 5.93
N ARG A 85 -5.70 18.94 4.95
CA ARG A 85 -6.75 19.78 4.39
C ARG A 85 -7.69 20.29 5.49
N GLY A 86 -7.88 21.60 5.56
CA GLY A 86 -8.77 22.23 6.55
C GLY A 86 -8.26 22.23 7.99
N GLY A 87 -6.97 21.97 8.22
CA GLY A 87 -6.37 21.97 9.55
C GLY A 87 -6.85 20.84 10.46
N LYS A 88 -7.42 19.78 9.87
CA LYS A 88 -7.89 18.59 10.58
C LYS A 88 -6.75 17.72 11.08
N LYS A 89 -7.08 16.74 11.92
CA LYS A 89 -6.13 15.74 12.37
C LYS A 89 -5.88 14.68 11.30
N LEU A 90 -4.65 14.18 11.28
CA LEU A 90 -4.28 12.99 10.53
C LEU A 90 -4.90 11.76 11.20
N LYS A 91 -5.50 10.87 10.40
CA LYS A 91 -6.02 9.57 10.86
C LYS A 91 -5.12 8.43 10.46
N ALA A 92 -4.73 8.44 9.18
CA ALA A 92 -4.04 7.30 8.57
C ALA A 92 -3.21 7.72 7.37
N LEU A 93 -2.20 6.91 7.07
CA LEU A 93 -1.33 7.05 5.90
C LEU A 93 -1.13 5.71 5.23
N ILE A 94 -1.32 5.63 3.93
CA ILE A 94 -0.76 4.56 3.10
C ILE A 94 0.54 5.11 2.48
N PRO A 95 1.73 4.67 2.91
CA PRO A 95 2.99 5.34 2.54
C PRO A 95 3.42 5.07 1.09
N GLY A 96 3.15 3.87 0.56
CA GLY A 96 3.78 3.38 -0.67
C GLY A 96 2.83 2.96 -1.78
N GLY A 97 1.67 3.60 -1.87
CA GLY A 97 0.59 3.22 -2.78
C GLY A 97 -0.33 2.17 -2.16
N SER A 98 -1.50 1.97 -2.77
CA SER A 98 -2.61 1.17 -2.22
C SER A 98 -2.24 -0.26 -1.83
N SER A 99 -1.15 -0.80 -2.36
CA SER A 99 -0.66 -2.14 -2.04
C SER A 99 -0.01 -2.24 -0.66
N THR A 100 0.35 -1.11 -0.04
CA THR A 100 1.14 -1.09 1.20
C THR A 100 0.25 -1.02 2.44
N PRO A 101 0.64 -1.66 3.56
CA PRO A 101 -0.12 -1.60 4.81
C PRO A 101 -0.36 -0.15 5.31
N VAL A 102 -1.60 0.20 5.63
CA VAL A 102 -1.97 1.52 6.17
C VAL A 102 -1.44 1.74 7.59
N LEU A 103 -0.75 2.83 7.87
CA LEU A 103 -0.29 3.22 9.20
C LEU A 103 -1.30 4.15 9.89
N ARG A 104 -1.51 3.99 11.20
CA ARG A 104 -2.28 4.94 12.01
C ARG A 104 -1.44 6.17 12.35
N ALA A 105 -2.09 7.31 12.55
CA ALA A 105 -1.39 8.57 12.85
C ALA A 105 -0.46 8.49 14.08
N ASP A 106 -0.83 7.75 15.12
CA ASP A 106 -0.01 7.55 16.33
C ASP A 106 1.19 6.59 16.11
N GLN A 107 1.28 5.96 14.94
CA GLN A 107 2.41 5.11 14.56
C GLN A 107 3.42 5.85 13.66
N LEU A 108 3.17 7.11 13.31
CA LEU A 108 3.98 7.86 12.35
C LEU A 108 5.06 8.73 12.98
N GLU A 109 5.03 8.90 14.30
CA GLU A 109 6.07 9.64 15.00
C GLU A 109 7.42 8.92 14.85
N GLY A 110 8.43 9.65 14.37
CA GLY A 110 9.76 9.10 14.11
C GLY A 110 9.86 8.18 12.89
N VAL A 111 8.79 8.02 12.10
CA VAL A 111 8.82 7.22 10.87
C VAL A 111 9.36 8.04 9.70
N SER A 112 10.34 7.47 9.01
CA SER A 112 10.94 8.02 7.81
C SER A 112 10.51 7.23 6.58
N MET A 113 10.46 7.91 5.43
CA MET A 113 10.18 7.28 4.14
C MET A 113 11.42 6.59 3.58
N ASP A 114 11.90 5.57 4.29
CA ASP A 114 12.92 4.62 3.84
C ASP A 114 12.45 3.18 4.11
N SER A 115 13.19 2.21 3.56
CA SER A 115 12.78 0.80 3.61
C SER A 115 12.84 0.19 5.01
N ASP A 116 13.78 0.62 5.86
CA ASP A 116 13.95 0.04 7.19
C ASP A 116 12.93 0.62 8.17
N SER A 117 12.79 1.95 8.20
CA SER A 117 11.83 2.63 9.08
C SER A 117 10.38 2.20 8.82
N LEU A 118 9.98 2.11 7.55
CA LEU A 118 8.64 1.65 7.19
C LEU A 118 8.41 0.18 7.53
N ARG A 119 9.44 -0.68 7.37
CA ARG A 119 9.35 -2.09 7.74
C ARG A 119 9.17 -2.26 9.25
N GLU A 120 9.89 -1.50 10.06
CA GLU A 120 9.73 -1.48 11.52
C GLU A 120 8.34 -1.00 11.95
N ALA A 121 7.78 -0.02 11.24
CA ALA A 121 6.38 0.42 11.43
C ALA A 121 5.33 -0.60 10.93
N GLY A 122 5.76 -1.71 10.31
CA GLY A 122 4.88 -2.74 9.75
C GLY A 122 4.19 -2.30 8.46
N SER A 123 4.89 -1.55 7.61
CA SER A 123 4.51 -1.18 6.26
C SER A 123 5.72 -1.27 5.31
N MET A 124 5.67 -0.64 4.15
CA MET A 124 6.74 -0.64 3.16
C MET A 124 6.65 0.58 2.24
N MET A 125 7.77 0.92 1.61
CA MET A 125 7.90 2.12 0.77
C MET A 125 7.11 2.08 -0.54
N GLY A 126 6.90 0.88 -1.10
CA GLY A 126 6.19 0.69 -2.36
C GLY A 126 6.68 1.64 -3.46
N THR A 127 5.77 2.43 -4.03
CA THR A 127 6.10 3.44 -5.07
C THR A 127 6.30 4.85 -4.52
N ALA A 128 6.39 5.03 -3.20
CA ALA A 128 6.32 6.33 -2.51
C ALA A 128 5.05 7.14 -2.87
N GLY A 129 3.98 6.46 -3.30
CA GLY A 129 2.66 7.04 -3.55
C GLY A 129 1.86 7.19 -2.25
N MET A 130 2.10 8.26 -1.52
CA MET A 130 1.46 8.54 -0.24
C MET A 130 -0.02 8.88 -0.41
N ILE A 131 -0.89 8.18 0.33
CA ILE A 131 -2.32 8.48 0.44
C ILE A 131 -2.61 8.89 1.88
N VAL A 132 -2.82 10.19 2.09
CA VAL A 132 -3.06 10.79 3.41
C VAL A 132 -4.56 10.84 3.69
N MET A 133 -4.99 10.39 4.85
CA MET A 133 -6.41 10.34 5.26
C MET A 133 -6.61 11.11 6.57
N ASP A 134 -7.56 12.04 6.57
CA ASP A 134 -7.95 12.87 7.73
C ASP A 134 -8.92 12.14 8.67
N GLU A 135 -9.19 12.74 9.84
CA GLU A 135 -10.05 12.18 10.90
C GLU A 135 -11.49 11.84 10.47
N ASP A 136 -12.00 12.48 9.41
CA ASP A 136 -13.35 12.23 8.89
C ASP A 136 -13.42 11.05 7.91
N THR A 137 -12.29 10.42 7.59
CA THR A 137 -12.25 9.32 6.62
C THR A 137 -12.91 8.05 7.19
N ASP A 138 -13.92 7.53 6.50
CA ASP A 138 -14.50 6.21 6.79
C ASP A 138 -13.55 5.09 6.31
N MET A 139 -12.90 4.40 7.24
CA MET A 139 -11.92 3.36 6.90
C MET A 139 -12.55 2.12 6.26
N VAL A 140 -13.84 1.87 6.50
CA VAL A 140 -14.57 0.77 5.85
C VAL A 140 -14.85 1.10 4.39
N ASP A 141 -15.27 2.32 4.10
CA ASP A 141 -15.49 2.78 2.72
C ASP A 141 -14.18 2.87 1.94
N ALA A 142 -13.13 3.43 2.55
CA ALA A 142 -11.79 3.50 1.95
C ALA A 142 -11.27 2.09 1.60
N LEU A 143 -11.37 1.13 2.53
CA LEU A 143 -10.93 -0.23 2.28
C LEU A 143 -11.76 -0.92 1.20
N TRP A 144 -13.09 -0.79 1.25
CA TRP A 144 -13.96 -1.34 0.20
C TRP A 144 -13.57 -0.81 -1.19
N ARG A 145 -13.31 0.50 -1.31
CA ARG A 145 -12.91 1.11 -2.58
C ARG A 145 -11.59 0.55 -3.09
N ILE A 146 -10.61 0.34 -2.21
CA ILE A 146 -9.32 -0.29 -2.55
C ILE A 146 -9.54 -1.74 -3.00
N SER A 147 -10.35 -2.52 -2.29
CA SER A 147 -10.64 -3.91 -2.66
C SER A 147 -11.39 -4.01 -3.99
N HIS A 148 -12.31 -3.09 -4.27
CA HIS A 148 -12.98 -2.99 -5.57
C HIS A 148 -11.97 -2.72 -6.69
N PHE A 149 -11.00 -1.81 -6.49
CA PHE A 149 -9.93 -1.58 -7.47
C PHE A 149 -9.16 -2.88 -7.77
N TYR A 150 -8.76 -3.64 -6.76
CA TYR A 150 -8.02 -4.88 -6.98
C TYR A 150 -8.85 -5.99 -7.62
N HIS A 151 -10.15 -6.06 -7.35
CA HIS A 151 -11.04 -6.98 -8.05
C HIS A 151 -11.20 -6.58 -9.52
N HIS A 152 -11.43 -5.29 -9.80
CA HIS A 152 -11.59 -4.77 -11.16
C HIS A 152 -10.31 -4.96 -12.00
N GLU A 153 -9.14 -4.68 -11.42
CA GLU A 153 -7.83 -4.76 -12.10
C GLU A 153 -7.17 -6.15 -11.99
N SER A 154 -7.86 -7.15 -11.45
CA SER A 154 -7.39 -8.53 -11.45
C SER A 154 -7.52 -9.14 -12.84
N CYS A 155 -6.39 -9.59 -13.42
CA CYS A 155 -6.41 -10.23 -14.74
C CYS A 155 -7.09 -11.60 -14.78
N GLY A 156 -7.48 -12.15 -13.61
CA GLY A 156 -8.21 -13.40 -13.50
C GLY A 156 -7.39 -14.69 -13.78
N GLN A 157 -6.07 -14.61 -13.97
CA GLN A 157 -5.28 -15.78 -14.38
C GLN A 157 -5.25 -16.89 -13.31
N CYS A 158 -4.98 -16.54 -12.05
CA CYS A 158 -4.87 -17.53 -10.97
C CYS A 158 -6.11 -17.50 -10.06
N THR A 159 -6.62 -18.68 -9.72
CA THR A 159 -7.87 -18.83 -8.95
C THR A 159 -7.86 -18.09 -7.61
N PRO A 160 -6.80 -18.17 -6.76
CA PRO A 160 -6.84 -17.47 -5.48
C PRO A 160 -6.93 -15.94 -5.63
N CYS A 161 -6.34 -15.36 -6.67
CA CYS A 161 -6.49 -13.94 -6.97
C CYS A 161 -7.86 -13.63 -7.58
N ARG A 162 -8.28 -14.39 -8.62
CA ARG A 162 -9.52 -14.16 -9.37
C ARG A 162 -10.74 -14.24 -8.46
N GLU A 163 -10.87 -15.32 -7.71
CA GLU A 163 -12.02 -15.54 -6.84
C GLU A 163 -11.85 -14.78 -5.52
N GLY A 164 -10.64 -14.76 -4.95
CA GLY A 164 -10.37 -14.13 -3.67
C GLY A 164 -10.64 -12.62 -3.68
N THR A 165 -10.14 -11.88 -4.68
CA THR A 165 -10.38 -10.43 -4.77
C THR A 165 -11.87 -10.08 -4.87
N GLY A 166 -12.64 -10.81 -5.68
CA GLY A 166 -14.08 -10.63 -5.76
C GLY A 166 -14.82 -11.01 -4.47
N TRP A 167 -14.32 -11.99 -3.71
CA TRP A 167 -14.90 -12.36 -2.43
C TRP A 167 -14.62 -11.31 -1.35
N LEU A 168 -13.38 -10.80 -1.28
CA LEU A 168 -13.01 -9.69 -0.41
C LEU A 168 -13.92 -8.48 -0.65
N GLU A 169 -14.10 -8.06 -1.90
CA GLU A 169 -14.96 -6.93 -2.24
C GLU A 169 -16.41 -7.15 -1.79
N LYS A 170 -17.00 -8.33 -2.07
CA LYS A 170 -18.38 -8.63 -1.71
C LYS A 170 -18.62 -8.58 -0.20
N ILE A 171 -17.71 -9.15 0.59
CA ILE A 171 -17.83 -9.12 2.06
C ILE A 171 -17.66 -7.69 2.57
N LEU A 172 -16.68 -6.94 2.06
CA LEU A 172 -16.48 -5.54 2.44
C LEU A 172 -17.67 -4.66 2.05
N LEU A 173 -18.31 -4.90 0.91
CA LEU A 173 -19.53 -4.19 0.50
C LEU A 173 -20.68 -4.49 1.47
N LYS A 174 -20.83 -5.75 1.90
CA LYS A 174 -21.80 -6.16 2.91
C LYS A 174 -21.56 -5.42 4.23
N ILE A 175 -20.31 -5.34 4.71
CA ILE A 175 -19.94 -4.59 5.92
C ILE A 175 -20.21 -3.08 5.73
N LYS A 176 -19.81 -2.51 4.60
CA LYS A 176 -20.05 -1.11 4.24
C LYS A 176 -21.53 -0.74 4.29
N ASN A 177 -22.42 -1.64 3.86
CA ASN A 177 -23.87 -1.44 3.88
C ASN A 177 -24.52 -1.71 5.26
N GLY A 178 -23.76 -2.03 6.31
CA GLY A 178 -24.29 -2.34 7.64
C GLY A 178 -24.97 -3.71 7.71
N GLU A 179 -24.72 -4.57 6.74
CA GLU A 179 -25.27 -5.93 6.66
C GLU A 179 -24.28 -6.99 7.16
N GLY A 180 -23.03 -6.61 7.37
CA GLY A 180 -21.95 -7.47 7.86
C GLY A 180 -22.15 -7.95 9.30
N GLU A 181 -21.51 -9.06 9.63
CA GLU A 181 -21.43 -9.64 10.97
C GLU A 181 -19.97 -9.66 11.45
N ILE A 182 -19.74 -9.71 12.76
CA ILE A 182 -18.36 -9.75 13.30
C ILE A 182 -17.54 -10.91 12.70
N ARG A 183 -18.16 -12.07 12.47
CA ARG A 183 -17.50 -13.23 11.82
C ARG A 183 -17.01 -12.96 10.40
N ASP A 184 -17.60 -11.98 9.70
CA ASP A 184 -17.15 -11.62 8.36
C ASP A 184 -15.75 -10.99 8.40
N LEU A 185 -15.36 -10.36 9.52
CA LEU A 185 -14.01 -9.82 9.71
C LEU A 185 -12.98 -10.95 9.83
N ASP A 186 -13.28 -11.97 10.62
CA ASP A 186 -12.40 -13.13 10.77
C ASP A 186 -12.28 -13.89 9.44
N LEU A 187 -13.40 -14.05 8.73
CA LEU A 187 -13.41 -14.62 7.38
C LEU A 187 -12.53 -13.82 6.40
N LEU A 188 -12.60 -12.49 6.43
CA LEU A 188 -11.74 -11.64 5.59
C LEU A 188 -10.26 -11.89 5.91
N LEU A 189 -9.88 -11.97 7.18
CA LEU A 189 -8.49 -12.25 7.59
C LEU A 189 -8.03 -13.65 7.14
N ASP A 190 -8.88 -14.66 7.27
CA ASP A 190 -8.59 -16.01 6.78
C ASP A 190 -8.40 -16.00 5.26
N LEU A 191 -9.27 -15.33 4.50
CA LEU A 191 -9.16 -15.21 3.05
C LEU A 191 -7.84 -14.56 2.63
N THR A 192 -7.41 -13.50 3.31
CA THR A 192 -6.11 -12.87 3.01
C THR A 192 -4.95 -13.85 3.13
N THR A 193 -4.97 -14.73 4.13
CA THR A 193 -3.96 -15.77 4.35
C THR A 193 -4.01 -16.88 3.29
N GLN A 194 -5.19 -17.18 2.75
CA GLN A 194 -5.33 -18.16 1.66
C GLN A 194 -4.88 -17.60 0.30
N MET A 195 -4.85 -16.27 0.14
CA MET A 195 -4.41 -15.60 -1.09
C MET A 195 -2.90 -15.37 -1.12
N GLU A 196 -2.33 -14.92 0.00
CA GLU A 196 -0.93 -14.49 0.10
C GLU A 196 0.04 -15.62 -0.26
N GLY A 197 0.98 -15.34 -1.18
CA GLY A 197 2.00 -16.30 -1.61
C GLY A 197 1.50 -17.50 -2.42
N ARG A 198 0.20 -17.60 -2.72
CA ARG A 198 -0.40 -18.73 -3.46
C ARG A 198 -0.82 -18.35 -4.89
N THR A 199 -0.28 -17.26 -5.41
CA THR A 199 -0.67 -16.68 -6.69
C THR A 199 0.53 -16.49 -7.62
N ILE A 200 0.24 -16.17 -8.88
CA ILE A 200 1.27 -16.09 -9.93
C ILE A 200 2.10 -14.80 -9.84
N CYS A 201 1.48 -13.71 -9.38
CA CYS A 201 2.11 -12.40 -9.24
C CYS A 201 1.68 -11.75 -7.93
N ALA A 202 2.39 -10.69 -7.52
CA ALA A 202 2.16 -10.01 -6.24
C ALA A 202 0.84 -9.21 -6.15
N LEU A 203 -0.02 -9.22 -7.17
CA LEU A 203 -1.30 -8.51 -7.12
C LEU A 203 -2.20 -9.03 -6.00
N ALA A 204 -2.20 -10.34 -5.74
CA ALA A 204 -3.02 -10.90 -4.66
C ALA A 204 -2.51 -10.47 -3.28
N ASP A 205 -1.18 -10.41 -3.10
CA ASP A 205 -0.59 -9.88 -1.87
C ASP A 205 -0.97 -8.39 -1.70
N ALA A 206 -0.88 -7.61 -2.79
CA ALA A 206 -1.30 -6.22 -2.84
C ALA A 206 -2.79 -6.00 -2.57
N ALA A 207 -3.65 -6.99 -2.86
CA ALA A 207 -5.07 -6.96 -2.53
C ALA A 207 -5.36 -7.43 -1.09
N ALA A 208 -4.57 -8.37 -0.58
CA ALA A 208 -4.73 -8.98 0.73
C ALA A 208 -4.19 -8.11 1.86
N TRP A 209 -3.03 -7.46 1.67
CA TRP A 209 -2.40 -6.63 2.71
C TRP A 209 -3.27 -5.44 3.14
N PRO A 210 -3.90 -4.67 2.25
CA PRO A 210 -4.79 -3.58 2.66
C PRO A 210 -5.92 -4.09 3.55
N VAL A 211 -6.53 -5.23 3.22
CA VAL A 211 -7.60 -5.82 4.03
C VAL A 211 -7.08 -6.22 5.41
N ARG A 212 -6.03 -7.05 5.46
CA ARG A 212 -5.47 -7.54 6.71
C ARG A 212 -5.06 -6.39 7.65
N HIS A 213 -4.29 -5.44 7.14
CA HIS A 213 -3.70 -4.41 7.98
C HIS A 213 -4.69 -3.31 8.36
N THR A 214 -5.64 -2.97 7.48
CA THR A 214 -6.67 -1.97 7.82
C THR A 214 -7.64 -2.53 8.85
N ILE A 215 -8.11 -3.78 8.70
CA ILE A 215 -8.97 -4.42 9.70
C ILE A 215 -8.25 -4.54 11.04
N ASN A 216 -6.99 -4.99 11.07
CA ASN A 216 -6.26 -5.13 12.33
C ASN A 216 -6.01 -3.80 13.04
N ARG A 217 -5.74 -2.72 12.30
CA ARG A 217 -5.42 -1.40 12.87
C ARG A 217 -6.65 -0.59 13.25
N PHE A 218 -7.77 -0.77 12.55
CA PHE A 218 -9.02 -0.03 12.75
C PHE A 218 -10.18 -0.95 13.13
N ARG A 219 -9.91 -2.06 13.83
CA ARG A 219 -10.88 -3.14 14.07
C ARG A 219 -12.18 -2.65 14.71
N ASP A 220 -12.05 -1.69 15.62
CA ASP A 220 -13.16 -1.01 16.28
C ASP A 220 -14.12 -0.32 15.30
N GLU A 221 -13.60 0.35 14.27
CA GLU A 221 -14.45 0.98 13.24
C GLU A 221 -15.20 -0.06 12.40
N PHE A 222 -14.57 -1.19 12.11
CA PHE A 222 -15.20 -2.30 11.39
C PHE A 222 -16.25 -3.01 12.25
N GLU A 223 -15.93 -3.32 13.51
CA GLU A 223 -16.86 -3.92 14.46
C GLU A 223 -18.09 -3.04 14.68
N ALA A 224 -17.93 -1.70 14.73
CA ALA A 224 -19.03 -0.75 14.84
C ALA A 224 -20.00 -0.77 13.65
N ARG A 225 -19.55 -1.24 12.47
CA ARG A 225 -20.39 -1.43 11.26
C ARG A 225 -21.02 -2.81 11.19
N CYS A 226 -20.62 -3.74 12.05
CA CYS A 226 -21.06 -5.12 12.04
C CYS A 226 -22.14 -5.42 13.08
N LYS A 227 -23.04 -6.36 12.76
CA LYS A 227 -23.97 -6.96 13.71
C LYS A 227 -23.24 -8.03 14.55
N LYS A 228 -23.74 -8.28 15.77
CA LYS A 228 -23.27 -9.42 16.57
C LYS A 228 -23.52 -10.73 15.81
N SER A 229 -22.51 -11.59 15.76
CA SER A 229 -22.63 -12.91 15.13
C SER A 229 -23.64 -13.77 15.90
N VAL A 230 -24.62 -14.34 15.20
CA VAL A 230 -25.63 -15.24 15.79
C VAL A 230 -25.14 -16.70 15.82
N HIS A 231 -24.02 -16.99 15.14
CA HIS A 231 -23.38 -18.30 15.07
C HIS A 231 -21.86 -18.15 15.25
N ALA A 232 -21.24 -19.06 16.01
CA ALA A 232 -19.78 -19.12 16.14
C ALA A 232 -19.14 -19.58 14.82
N VAL A 233 -17.92 -19.09 14.54
CA VAL A 233 -17.09 -19.62 13.45
C VAL A 233 -16.64 -21.03 13.87
N ALA A 234 -16.84 -22.01 13.00
CA ALA A 234 -16.50 -23.41 13.21
C ALA A 234 -15.01 -23.67 12.98
#